data_AF-A0A2D6WFK1-F1
#
_entry.id   AF-A0A2D6WFK1-F1
#
_cell.length_a   1.000
_cell.length_b   1.000
_cell.length_c   1.000
_cell.angle_alpha   90.00
_cell.angle_beta   90.00
_cell.angle_gamma   90.00
#
_symmetry.space_group_name_H-M   'P 1'
#
loop_
_entity.id
_entity.type
_entity.pdbx_description
1 polymer ?
#
loop_
_entity_poly.entity_id
_entity_poly.type
_entity_poly.pdbx_seq_one_letter_code
_entity_poly.pdbx_strand_id
1 'polypeptide(L)' 'MSVFFRPIGSNNIFYFFEDKEISECIKTISYNLDKDGNINGKWEKPGTVAQLMGAIKSVEQGKVEIVSEAEWKNLTGVE' A
#
# COMPACT_ATOMS: atom_id res chain seq x y z
N MET A 1 -2.19 -11.44 -6.80
CA MET A 1 -3.15 -10.31 -6.56
C MET A 1 -2.42 -9.13 -5.94
N SER A 2 -2.86 -7.87 -6.15
CA SER A 2 -2.19 -6.69 -5.58
C SER A 2 -3.18 -5.58 -5.20
N VAL A 3 -2.91 -4.83 -4.13
CA VAL A 3 -3.78 -3.78 -3.60
C VAL A 3 -2.99 -2.71 -2.84
N PHE A 4 -3.40 -1.45 -2.97
CA PHE A 4 -2.82 -0.33 -2.25
C PHE A 4 -3.80 0.18 -1.19
N PHE A 5 -3.28 0.48 0.00
CA PHE A 5 -4.03 1.06 1.11
C PHE A 5 -3.38 2.36 1.55
N ARG A 6 -4.19 3.39 1.77
CA ARG A 6 -3.75 4.68 2.32
C ARG A 6 -4.53 5.01 3.57
N PRO A 7 -3.89 5.14 4.74
CA PRO A 7 -4.56 5.67 5.92
C PRO A 7 -4.98 7.12 5.70
N ILE A 8 -6.20 7.46 6.10
CA ILE A 8 -6.74 8.81 5.96
C ILE A 8 -5.89 9.77 6.80
N GLY A 9 -5.51 10.91 6.21
CA GLY A 9 -4.62 11.89 6.85
C GLY A 9 -3.14 11.48 6.89
N SER A 10 -2.76 10.38 6.23
CA SER A 10 -1.37 9.95 6.08
C SER A 10 -0.88 10.13 4.64
N ASN A 11 0.42 10.42 4.52
CA ASN A 11 1.13 10.35 3.24
C ASN A 11 1.77 8.98 3.00
N ASN A 12 1.48 7.99 3.85
CA ASN A 12 1.97 6.63 3.62
C ASN A 12 0.99 5.83 2.76
N ILE A 13 1.54 5.09 1.79
CA ILE A 13 0.81 4.12 0.99
C ILE A 13 1.42 2.74 1.21
N PHE A 14 0.57 1.78 1.55
CA PHE A 14 0.95 0.39 1.77
C PHE A 14 0.49 -0.46 0.60
N TYR A 15 1.45 -1.02 -0.12
CA TYR A 15 1.23 -1.89 -1.26
C TYR A 15 1.41 -3.34 -0.86
N PHE A 16 0.32 -4.11 -0.88
CA PHE A 16 0.35 -5.55 -0.63
C PHE A 16 0.25 -6.29 -1.95
N PHE A 17 1.13 -7.27 -2.15
CA PHE A 17 1.12 -8.09 -3.35
C PHE A 17 1.63 -9.49 -3.04
N GLU A 18 1.21 -10.42 -3.87
CA GLU A 18 1.70 -11.79 -3.85
C GLU A 18 3.16 -11.86 -4.31
N ASP A 19 4.00 -12.55 -3.54
CA ASP A 19 5.38 -12.78 -3.87
C ASP A 19 5.49 -13.68 -5.10
N LYS A 20 6.27 -13.26 -6.10
CA LYS A 20 6.45 -14.00 -7.36
C LYS A 20 7.44 -15.16 -7.21
N GLU A 21 8.29 -15.12 -6.19
CA GLU A 21 9.35 -16.12 -5.98
C GLU A 21 8.92 -17.22 -5.01
N ILE A 22 7.99 -16.91 -4.10
CA ILE A 22 7.51 -17.82 -3.07
C ILE A 22 5.98 -17.84 -3.12
N SER A 23 5.43 -18.95 -3.62
CA SER A 23 3.98 -19.15 -3.67
C SER A 23 3.34 -18.95 -2.29
N GLU A 24 2.17 -18.32 -2.26
CA GLU A 24 1.37 -18.06 -1.04
C GLU A 24 1.98 -17.07 -0.04
N CYS A 25 3.11 -16.43 -0.36
CA CYS A 25 3.68 -15.37 0.45
C CYS A 25 3.16 -13.99 0.00
N ILE A 26 2.93 -13.10 0.97
CA ILE A 26 2.56 -11.71 0.72
C ILE A 26 3.79 -10.85 1.01
N LYS A 27 4.13 -9.93 0.10
CA LYS A 27 5.07 -8.86 0.35
C LYS A 27 4.33 -7.55 0.58
N THR A 28 4.92 -6.69 1.38
CA THR A 28 4.39 -5.35 1.61
C THR A 28 5.48 -4.31 1.42
N ILE A 29 5.20 -3.34 0.56
CA ILE A 29 6.01 -2.13 0.44
C ILE A 29 5.25 -0.99 1.09
N SER A 30 5.96 -0.20 1.91
CA SER A 30 5.48 1.09 2.38
C SER A 30 6.19 2.19 1.61
N TYR A 31 5.41 3.07 1.00
CA TYR A 31 5.87 4.31 0.40
C TYR A 31 5.49 5.46 1.32
N ASN A 32 6.45 6.32 1.65
CA ASN A 32 6.21 7.60 2.31
C ASN A 32 6.29 8.70 1.27
N LEU A 33 5.18 9.40 1.05
CA LEU A 33 5.11 10.48 0.09
C LEU A 33 5.37 11.84 0.76
N ASP A 34 6.03 12.75 0.05
CA ASP A 34 6.07 14.16 0.42
C ASP A 34 4.75 14.87 0.06
N LYS A 35 4.74 16.21 0.15
CA LYS A 35 3.55 17.02 -0.14
C LYS A 35 3.21 17.09 -1.62
N ASP A 36 4.18 16.83 -2.48
CA ASP A 36 4.07 16.91 -3.93
C ASP A 36 3.83 15.52 -4.56
N GLY A 37 3.73 14.48 -3.73
CA GLY A 37 3.49 13.11 -4.17
C GLY A 37 4.75 12.31 -4.48
N ASN A 38 5.94 12.90 -4.30
CA ASN A 38 7.19 12.18 -4.54
C ASN A 38 7.49 11.20 -3.39
N ILE A 39 8.12 10.07 -3.72
CA ILE A 39 8.53 9.08 -2.73
C ILE A 39 9.75 9.61 -1.96
N ASN A 40 9.54 10.05 -0.73
CA ASN A 40 10.59 10.47 0.21
C ASN A 40 11.16 9.27 1.00
N GLY A 41 10.44 8.16 1.06
CA GLY A 41 10.93 6.94 1.70
C GLY A 41 10.24 5.69 1.17
N LYS A 42 11.00 4.59 1.07
CA LYS A 42 10.49 3.28 0.69
C LYS A 42 11.12 2.21 1.56
N TRP A 43 10.31 1.35 2.14
CA TRP A 43 10.79 0.11 2.74
C TRP A 43 9.93 -1.07 2.32
N GLU A 44 10.55 -2.24 2.22
CA GLU A 44 9.92 -3.50 1.89
C GLU A 44 10.08 -4.46 3.06
N LYS A 45 9.03 -5.21 3.38
CA LYS A 45 9.09 -6.28 4.37
C LYS A 45 8.22 -7.46 3.94
N PRO A 46 8.48 -8.66 4.48
CA PRO A 46 7.52 -9.75 4.43
C PRO A 46 6.19 -9.30 5.02
N GLY A 47 5.13 -9.36 4.22
CA GLY A 47 3.77 -9.09 4.64
C GLY A 47 3.16 -10.36 5.26
N THR A 48 2.13 -10.19 6.08
CA THR A 48 1.33 -11.33 6.56
C THR A 48 -0.13 -11.17 6.16
N VAL A 49 -0.84 -12.29 6.03
CA VAL A 49 -2.30 -12.29 5.83
C VAL A 49 -2.99 -11.49 6.94
N ALA A 50 -2.50 -11.59 8.18
CA ALA A 50 -3.03 -10.81 9.31
C ALA A 50 -2.91 -9.29 9.10
N GLN A 51 -1.79 -8.80 8.54
CA GLN A 51 -1.61 -7.39 8.20
C GLN A 51 -2.57 -6.95 7.10
N LEU A 52 -2.72 -7.76 6.04
CA LEU A 52 -3.68 -7.51 4.97
C LEU A 52 -5.12 -7.44 5.50
N MET A 53 -5.53 -8.42 6.31
CA MET A 53 -6.86 -8.45 6.94
C MET A 53 -7.08 -7.25 7.88
N GLY A 54 -6.04 -6.81 8.60
CA GLY A 54 -6.09 -5.61 9.42
C GLY A 54 -6.31 -4.34 8.59
N ALA A 55 -5.66 -4.24 7.43
CA ALA A 55 -5.87 -3.13 6.51
C ALA A 55 -7.31 -3.12 5.96
N ILE A 56 -7.83 -4.28 5.55
CA ILE A 56 -9.22 -4.44 5.08
C ILE A 56 -10.22 -4.01 6.16
N LYS A 57 -10.07 -4.50 7.40
CA LYS A 57 -10.94 -4.06 8.53
C LYS A 57 -10.86 -2.55 8.78
N SER A 58 -9.71 -1.94 8.54
CA SER A 58 -9.54 -0.49 8.70
C SER A 58 -10.26 0.31 7.60
N VAL A 59 -10.44 -0.28 6.41
CA VAL A 59 -11.29 0.27 5.35
C VAL A 59 -12.76 0.25 5.78
N GLU A 60 -13.23 -0.87 6.31
CA GLU A 60 -14.61 -0.98 6.84
C GLU A 60 -14.90 0.04 7.96
N GLN A 61 -13.87 0.42 8.73
CA GLN A 61 -13.96 1.44 9.77
C GLN A 61 -13.82 2.88 9.26
N GLY A 62 -13.62 3.10 7.96
CA GLY A 62 -13.42 4.42 7.37
C GLY A 62 -12.13 5.10 7.82
N LYS A 63 -11.09 4.35 8.18
CA LYS A 63 -9.76 4.88 8.58
C LYS A 63 -8.72 4.78 7.48
N VAL A 64 -8.98 3.93 6.50
CA VAL A 64 -8.09 3.61 5.39
C VAL A 64 -8.93 3.63 4.12
N GLU A 65 -8.37 4.15 3.04
CA GLU A 65 -8.93 4.05 1.69
C GLU A 65 -8.15 3.03 0.87
N ILE A 66 -8.84 2.37 -0.06
CA ILE A 66 -8.21 1.54 -1.08
C ILE A 66 -7.86 2.46 -2.24
N VAL A 67 -6.61 2.42 -2.67
CA VAL A 67 -6.11 3.20 -3.80
C VAL A 67 -5.98 2.26 -4.99
N SER A 68 -6.58 2.62 -6.12
CA SER A 68 -6.37 1.89 -7.37
C SER A 68 -4.96 2.12 -7.92
N GLU A 69 -4.48 1.22 -8.76
CA GLU A 69 -3.16 1.39 -9.39
C GLU A 69 -3.08 2.67 -10.24
N ALA A 70 -4.17 3.05 -10.91
CA ALA A 70 -4.24 4.29 -11.68
C ALA A 70 -4.12 5.53 -10.77
N GLU A 71 -4.82 5.54 -9.63
CA GLU A 71 -4.69 6.62 -8.64
C GLU A 71 -3.28 6.67 -8.05
N TRP A 72 -2.66 5.52 -7.78
CA TRP A 72 -1.28 5.45 -7.32
C TRP A 72 -0.29 6.05 -8.33
N LYS A 73 -0.41 5.72 -9.62
CA LYS A 73 0.42 6.31 -10.68
C LYS A 73 0.24 7.82 -10.76
N ASN A 74 -1.00 8.30 -10.69
CA ASN A 74 -1.30 9.74 -10.66
C ASN A 74 -0.72 10.44 -9.43
N LEU A 75 -0.70 9.77 -8.26
CA LEU A 75 -0.15 10.32 -7.02
C LEU A 75 1.37 10.45 -7.03
N THR A 76 2.07 9.61 -7.80
CA THR A 76 3.54 9.57 -7.82
C THR A 76 4.15 10.24 -9.05
N GLY A 77 3.34 10.63 -10.03
CA GLY A 77 3.82 11.18 -11.30
C GLY A 77 4.61 10.16 -12.14
N VAL A 78 4.51 8.86 -11.81
CA VAL A 78 5.20 7.77 -12.51
C VAL A 78 4.22 7.14 -13.51
N GLU A 79 4.45 7.37 -14.81
CA GLU A 79 3.74 6.67 -15.91
C GLU A 79 4.05 5.16 -15.95
#